data_AF-A0A955PLF1-F1
#
_entry.id   AF-A0A955PLF1-F1
#
_cell.length_a   1.000
_cell.length_b   1.000
_cell.length_c   1.000
_cell.angle_alpha   90.00
_cell.angle_beta   90.00
_cell.angle_gamma   90.00
#
_symmetry.space_group_name_H-M   'P 1'
#
loop_
_entity.id
_entity.type
_entity.pdbx_description
1 polymer ?
#
loop_
_entity_poly.entity_id
_entity_poly.type
_entity_poly.pdbx_seq_one_letter_code
_entity_poly.pdbx_strand_id
1 'polypeptide(L)'
;KPGDVLTSGQKVNVMVTKTDWENKKIGLSIKACEAKTGSSEPREASDHLSHMTYSDPVPAEEETGMSEFGELLNKALTKDRPEGENE
;
A
#
# COMPACT_ATOMS: atom_id res chain seq x y z
N LYS A 1 -8.71 -15.03 16.07
CA LYS A 1 -7.86 -15.63 17.15
C LYS A 1 -6.44 -15.07 17.00
N PRO A 2 -5.55 -15.05 18.01
CA PRO A 2 -4.20 -14.51 17.82
C PRO A 2 -3.40 -15.25 16.72
N GLY A 3 -3.64 -16.55 16.51
CA GLY A 3 -3.04 -17.32 15.41
C GLY A 3 -3.60 -17.03 14.00
N ASP A 4 -4.56 -16.11 13.89
CA ASP A 4 -5.13 -15.65 12.61
C ASP A 4 -4.35 -14.44 12.06
N VAL A 5 -3.67 -13.72 12.96
CA VAL A 5 -2.93 -12.48 12.64
C VAL A 5 -1.42 -12.64 12.77
N LEU A 6 -0.94 -13.74 13.38
CA LEU A 6 0.47 -14.00 13.61
C LEU A 6 0.78 -15.48 13.41
N THR A 7 1.95 -15.72 12.82
CA THR A 7 2.51 -17.06 12.63
C THR A 7 3.65 -17.31 13.60
N SER A 8 3.75 -18.52 14.15
CA SER A 8 4.87 -18.93 15.00
C SER A 8 6.21 -18.78 14.26
N GLY A 9 7.20 -18.15 14.89
CA GLY A 9 8.52 -17.90 14.29
C GLY A 9 8.65 -16.57 13.54
N GLN A 10 7.55 -15.82 13.37
CA GLN A 10 7.55 -14.49 12.78
C GLN A 10 8.29 -13.48 13.67
N LYS A 11 9.22 -12.71 13.09
CA LYS A 11 9.81 -11.55 13.78
C LYS A 11 8.85 -10.38 13.71
N VAL A 12 8.53 -9.78 14.87
CA VAL A 12 7.61 -8.64 14.98
C VAL A 12 8.20 -7.57 15.89
N ASN A 13 7.88 -6.31 15.58
CA ASN A 13 8.18 -5.18 16.45
C ASN A 13 7.00 -4.94 17.39
N VAL A 14 7.29 -4.83 18.69
CA VAL A 14 6.29 -4.66 19.74
C VAL A 14 6.75 -3.64 20.76
N MET A 15 5.80 -3.03 21.45
CA MET A 15 6.09 -2.14 22.56
C MET A 15 5.86 -2.85 23.89
N VAL A 16 6.77 -2.64 24.84
CA VAL A 16 6.61 -3.07 26.23
C VAL A 16 5.62 -2.14 26.93
N THR A 17 4.53 -2.69 27.47
CA THR A 17 3.49 -1.91 28.16
C THR A 17 3.62 -1.97 29.67
N LYS A 18 4.09 -3.09 30.21
CA LYS A 18 4.27 -3.30 31.65
C LYS A 18 5.41 -4.27 31.90
N THR A 19 6.18 -4.02 32.95
CA THR A 19 7.19 -4.95 33.45
C THR A 19 6.84 -5.34 34.88
N ASP A 20 6.68 -6.64 35.12
CA ASP A 20 6.44 -7.23 36.44
C ASP A 20 7.70 -8.02 36.83
N TRP A 21 8.51 -7.41 37.69
CA TRP A 21 9.78 -7.97 38.15
C TRP A 21 9.62 -9.13 39.12
N GLU A 22 8.55 -9.10 39.92
CA GLU A 22 8.29 -10.11 40.96
C GLU A 22 7.94 -11.45 40.31
N ASN A 23 7.07 -11.42 39.29
CA ASN A 23 6.69 -12.60 38.53
C ASN A 23 7.58 -12.86 37.31
N LYS A 24 8.58 -12.00 37.05
CA LYS A 24 9.43 -12.02 35.86
C LYS A 24 8.63 -12.06 34.55
N LYS A 25 7.56 -11.27 34.47
CA LYS A 25 6.66 -11.20 33.31
C LYS A 25 6.72 -9.83 32.67
N ILE A 26 6.52 -9.80 31.35
CA ILE A 26 6.48 -8.57 30.55
C ILE A 26 5.19 -8.57 29.74
N GLY A 27 4.46 -7.45 29.79
CA GLY A 27 3.32 -7.19 28.93
C GLY A 27 3.78 -6.55 27.62
N LEU A 28 3.33 -7.09 26.49
CA LEU A 28 3.68 -6.65 25.14
C LEU A 28 2.43 -6.23 24.36
N SER A 29 2.56 -5.22 23.50
CA SER A 29 1.46 -4.77 22.61
C SER A 29 1.98 -4.44 21.21
N ILE A 30 1.37 -5.06 20.20
CA ILE A 30 1.65 -4.82 18.77
C ILE A 30 0.98 -3.53 18.30
N LYS A 31 -0.30 -3.33 18.63
CA LYS A 31 -1.09 -2.15 18.22
C LYS A 31 -0.45 -0.81 18.62
N ALA A 32 0.21 -0.80 19.77
CA ALA A 32 0.86 0.43 20.26
C ALA A 32 2.17 0.74 19.54
N CYS A 33 2.80 -0.25 18.88
CA CYS A 33 3.94 -0.06 18.01
C CYS A 33 3.49 0.59 16.68
N GLU A 34 2.37 0.14 16.11
CA GLU A 34 1.79 0.67 14.87
C GLU A 34 1.41 2.17 15.01
N ALA A 35 0.92 2.57 16.19
CA ALA A 35 0.61 3.98 16.47
C ALA A 35 1.84 4.90 16.56
N LYS A 36 3.01 4.35 16.91
CA LYS A 36 4.26 5.13 17.04
C LYS A 36 5.09 5.17 15.75
N THR A 37 4.93 4.19 14.87
CA THR A 37 5.61 4.15 13.56
C THR A 37 4.92 5.01 12.47
N GLY A 38 3.99 5.90 12.85
CA GLY A 38 3.43 6.93 11.98
C GLY A 38 4.37 8.13 11.77
N SER A 39 5.61 8.08 12.24
CA SER A 39 6.60 9.14 12.08
C SER A 39 8.00 8.53 11.93
N SER A 40 8.59 8.74 10.73
CA SER A 40 10.00 8.57 10.35
C SER A 40 10.66 7.20 10.53
N GLU A 41 10.88 6.47 9.43
CA GLU A 41 12.19 6.37 8.76
C GLU A 41 12.06 5.73 7.35
N PRO A 42 12.96 6.06 6.41
CA PRO A 42 12.88 5.60 5.03
C PRO A 42 13.10 4.10 4.98
N ARG A 43 12.22 3.37 4.30
CA ARG A 43 12.56 2.03 3.83
C ARG A 43 13.75 2.21 2.90
N GLU A 44 14.86 1.55 3.23
CA GLU A 44 15.97 1.25 2.32
C GLU A 44 15.39 0.55 1.08
N ALA A 45 14.88 1.36 0.15
CA ALA A 45 14.38 0.95 -1.14
C ALA A 45 15.48 1.22 -2.14
N SER A 46 16.49 0.36 -2.15
CA SER A 46 17.50 0.33 -3.21
C SER A 46 18.05 -1.08 -3.36
N ASP A 47 17.19 -2.06 -3.65
CA ASP A 47 17.64 -3.23 -4.42
C ASP A 47 16.58 -3.96 -5.27
N HIS A 48 15.42 -3.33 -5.54
CA HIS A 48 14.39 -3.94 -6.41
C HIS A 48 13.85 -3.01 -7.50
N LEU A 49 14.54 -1.91 -7.79
CA LEU A 49 14.17 -1.02 -8.90
C LEU A 49 14.98 -1.35 -10.17
N SER A 50 14.91 -2.59 -10.66
CA SER A 50 15.53 -2.97 -11.94
C SER A 50 14.68 -3.90 -12.81
N HIS A 51 13.38 -4.07 -12.52
CA HIS A 51 12.49 -4.78 -13.43
C HIS A 51 11.08 -4.20 -13.49
N MET A 52 10.99 -2.94 -13.89
CA MET A 52 9.79 -2.44 -14.53
C MET A 52 10.22 -1.90 -15.90
N THR A 53 10.51 -2.84 -16.80
CA THR A 53 10.63 -2.56 -18.22
C THR A 53 9.28 -2.05 -18.71
N TYR A 54 9.27 -0.82 -19.22
CA TYR A 54 8.12 -0.11 -19.78
C TYR A 54 7.52 -0.76 -21.05
N SER A 55 7.78 -2.04 -21.28
CA SER A 55 7.45 -2.75 -22.53
C SER A 55 6.47 -3.90 -22.36
N ASP A 56 6.05 -4.24 -21.15
CA ASP A 56 4.99 -5.23 -20.96
C ASP A 56 3.63 -4.50 -21.01
N PRO A 57 2.79 -4.77 -22.02
CA PRO A 57 1.45 -4.22 -22.05
C PRO A 57 0.70 -4.73 -20.81
N VAL A 58 0.23 -3.80 -19.98
CA VAL A 58 -0.64 -4.11 -18.84
C VAL A 58 -1.85 -4.88 -19.40
N PRO A 59 -2.08 -6.13 -18.99
CA PRO A 59 -3.24 -6.89 -19.44
C PRO A 59 -4.48 -6.13 -18.99
N ALA A 60 -5.35 -5.82 -19.93
CA ALA A 60 -6.55 -5.01 -19.73
C ALA A 60 -7.64 -5.85 -19.05
N GLU A 61 -7.37 -6.33 -17.84
CA GLU A 61 -8.29 -7.18 -17.12
C GLU A 61 -8.59 -6.60 -15.72
N GLU A 62 -9.79 -6.03 -15.64
CA GLU A 62 -10.64 -5.90 -14.45
C GLU A 62 -10.18 -4.96 -13.32
N GLU A 63 -9.95 -3.70 -13.66
CA GLU A 63 -10.13 -2.58 -12.72
C GLU A 63 -11.11 -1.59 -13.37
N THR A 64 -12.40 -1.92 -13.30
CA THR A 64 -13.50 -1.08 -13.82
C THR A 64 -13.46 0.35 -13.26
N GLY A 65 -12.78 0.58 -12.13
CA GLY A 65 -12.63 1.91 -11.54
C GLY A 65 -11.65 2.86 -12.22
N MET A 66 -10.49 2.38 -12.70
CA MET A 66 -9.47 3.25 -13.31
C MET A 66 -9.67 3.44 -14.82
N SER A 67 -10.15 2.42 -15.52
CA SER A 67 -10.44 2.50 -16.96
C SER A 67 -11.65 3.41 -17.26
N GLU A 68 -12.71 3.35 -16.45
CA GLU A 68 -13.91 4.18 -16.63
C GLU A 68 -13.61 5.68 -16.42
N PHE A 69 -12.72 6.00 -15.46
CA PHE A 69 -12.22 7.36 -15.30
C PHE A 69 -11.34 7.82 -16.48
N GLY A 70 -10.52 6.92 -17.04
CA GLY A 70 -9.72 7.19 -18.23
C GLY A 70 -10.56 7.48 -19.48
N GLU A 71 -11.67 6.74 -19.66
CA GLU A 71 -12.63 7.01 -20.73
C GLU A 71 -13.34 8.37 -20.54
N LEU A 72 -13.76 8.68 -19.31
CA LEU A 72 -14.37 9.97 -18.97
C LEU A 72 -13.42 11.14 -19.25
N LEU A 73 -12.13 11.00 -18.91
CA LEU A 73 -11.11 12.01 -19.15
C LEU A 73 -10.85 12.22 -20.64
N ASN A 74 -10.73 11.14 -21.42
CA ASN A 74 -10.58 11.22 -22.87
C ASN A 74 -11.78 11.92 -23.52
N LYS A 75 -13.00 11.59 -23.07
CA LYS A 75 -14.24 12.23 -23.54
C LYS A 75 -14.30 13.72 -23.19
N ALA A 76 -13.80 14.14 -22.03
CA ALA A 76 -13.72 15.55 -21.67
C ALA A 76 -12.66 16.29 -22.51
N LEU A 77 -11.53 15.65 -22.79
CA LEU A 77 -10.43 16.22 -23.56
C LEU A 77 -10.78 16.40 -25.06
N THR A 78 -11.56 15.48 -25.63
CA THR A 78 -11.98 15.55 -27.04
C THR A 78 -13.20 16.43 -27.26
N LYS A 79 -14.02 16.67 -26.22
CA LYS A 79 -15.22 17.51 -26.29
C LYS A 79 -14.92 19.00 -26.52
N ASP A 80 -13.70 19.46 -26.26
CA ASP A 80 -13.26 20.82 -26.55
C ASP A 80 -12.71 20.99 -27.99
N ARG A 81 -12.69 19.93 -28.81
CA ARG A 81 -12.43 20.07 -30.24
C ARG A 81 -13.77 20.38 -30.94
N PRO A 82 -13.97 21.58 -31.50
CA PRO A 82 -15.10 21.81 -32.38
C PRO A 82 -14.92 20.88 -33.59
N GLU A 83 -15.84 19.93 -33.74
CA GLU A 83 -16.07 19.22 -35.00
C GLU A 83 -16.39 20.29 -36.04
N GLY A 84 -15.37 20.65 -36.81
CA GLY A 84 -15.52 21.51 -37.96
C GLY A 84 -16.32 20.76 -39.01
N GLU A 85 -17.60 21.08 -39.11
CA GLU A 85 -18.36 21.04 -40.35
C GLU A 85 -17.49 21.63 -41.47
N ASN A 86 -17.35 20.93 -42.60
CA ASN A 86 -17.40 21.48 -43.96
C ASN A 86 -17.26 20.31 -44.97
N GLU A 87 -18.35 20.15 -45.74
CA GLU A 87 -18.51 19.54 -47.08
C GLU A 87 -17.74 18.27 -47.48
#